data_AF-A0A519ZNZ1-F1
#
_entry.id   AF-A0A519ZNZ1-F1
#
_cell.length_a   1.000
_cell.length_b   1.000
_cell.length_c   1.000
_cell.angle_alpha   90.00
_cell.angle_beta   90.00
_cell.angle_gamma   90.00
#
_symmetry.space_group_name_H-M   'P 1'
#
loop_
_entity.id
_entity.type
_entity.pdbx_description
1 polymer ?
#
loop_
_entity_poly.entity_id
_entity_poly.type
_entity_poly.pdbx_seq_one_letter_code
_entity_poly.pdbx_strand_id
1 'polypeptide(L)'
;MPGFALKTFLAALLGWSLACAAQTTTTSMPPPMPAASGAAGGDPALPTPVPTRAEAIDLLKQACPRRAERLLNMAAPEARDDPTVVPGICRCADARLEGSPTSTALDELPELAANDTLACTQPYATANNQALTRQRFADHLLLQGWDERQMDDFSRCLAEGHWQGHVMGLLQGRPNRLKGSVLWADCAAQVGRPGTPLPPARPAAAAPAPAVPAVPAVQMPTPPTLASPPSSPRSDAPSR
;
A
#
# COMPACT_ATOMS: atom_id res chain seq x y z
N MET A 1 28.22 25.43 -45.26
CA MET A 1 29.22 25.59 -44.18
C MET A 1 28.52 25.36 -42.84
N PRO A 2 29.24 24.79 -41.86
CA PRO A 2 28.92 23.57 -41.10
C PRO A 2 27.99 23.84 -39.90
N GLY A 3 27.42 22.88 -39.15
CA GLY A 3 27.62 21.44 -39.04
C GLY A 3 27.44 21.02 -37.57
N PHE A 4 27.05 19.75 -37.37
CA PHE A 4 27.12 18.95 -36.12
C PHE A 4 26.27 19.42 -34.91
N ALA A 5 25.64 18.58 -34.11
CA ALA A 5 25.33 17.16 -34.13
C ALA A 5 24.46 16.86 -32.89
N LEU A 6 23.94 15.63 -32.85
CA LEU A 6 23.84 14.79 -31.65
C LEU A 6 22.46 14.64 -30.97
N LYS A 7 21.69 13.74 -31.59
CA LYS A 7 21.27 12.43 -31.04
C LYS A 7 20.22 12.36 -29.91
N THR A 8 19.25 11.48 -30.22
CA THR A 8 18.63 10.44 -29.36
C THR A 8 17.66 10.89 -28.27
N PHE A 9 16.36 10.73 -28.51
CA PHE A 9 15.58 9.57 -28.06
C PHE A 9 14.12 9.75 -28.49
N LEU A 10 13.77 9.22 -29.67
CA LEU A 10 12.41 9.20 -30.20
C LEU A 10 12.11 7.76 -30.60
N ALA A 11 11.82 6.92 -29.60
CA ALA A 11 11.37 5.54 -29.82
C ALA A 11 10.81 4.96 -28.51
N ALA A 12 9.48 4.90 -28.39
CA ALA A 12 8.71 3.82 -27.76
C ALA A 12 7.23 4.20 -27.65
N LEU A 13 6.61 4.52 -28.79
CA LEU A 13 5.16 4.51 -28.97
C LEU A 13 4.90 3.73 -30.26
N LEU A 14 4.02 2.71 -30.18
CA LEU A 14 3.48 1.83 -31.24
C LEU A 14 4.06 0.41 -31.34
N GLY A 15 3.16 -0.51 -31.70
CA GLY A 15 3.15 -1.94 -31.40
C GLY A 15 2.12 -2.13 -30.29
N TRP A 16 1.04 -2.91 -30.38
CA TRP A 16 0.97 -4.28 -30.86
C TRP A 16 -0.39 -4.53 -31.51
N SER A 17 -0.35 -5.14 -32.69
CA SER A 17 -1.52 -5.56 -33.49
C SER A 17 -1.84 -7.04 -33.25
N LEU A 18 -3.10 -7.38 -33.54
CA LEU A 18 -3.81 -8.67 -33.52
C LEU A 18 -3.01 -9.99 -33.61
N ALA A 19 -3.45 -10.99 -32.84
CA ALA A 19 -3.52 -12.39 -33.26
C ALA A 19 -4.71 -13.13 -32.60
N CYS A 20 -5.39 -13.95 -33.41
CA CYS A 20 -6.62 -14.70 -33.16
C CYS A 20 -6.46 -15.97 -32.30
N ALA A 21 -7.62 -16.45 -31.85
CA ALA A 21 -8.07 -17.85 -31.74
C ALA A 21 -7.36 -18.83 -30.78
N ALA A 22 -8.19 -19.36 -29.87
CA ALA A 22 -8.29 -20.75 -29.43
C ALA A 22 -6.99 -21.56 -29.24
N GLN A 23 -6.71 -21.92 -27.97
CA GLN A 23 -6.47 -23.33 -27.60
C GLN A 23 -6.43 -23.54 -26.08
N THR A 24 -7.32 -24.41 -25.63
CA THR A 24 -7.11 -25.58 -24.76
C THR A 24 -6.24 -25.45 -23.50
N THR A 25 -6.90 -25.67 -22.35
CA THR A 25 -6.47 -26.51 -21.22
C THR A 25 -5.04 -27.04 -21.26
N THR A 26 -4.21 -26.56 -20.32
CA THR A 26 -3.22 -27.40 -19.62
C THR A 26 -3.06 -26.89 -18.19
N THR A 27 -3.37 -27.78 -17.25
CA THR A 27 -3.05 -27.75 -15.83
C THR A 27 -1.54 -27.59 -15.59
N SER A 28 -1.12 -26.69 -14.69
CA SER A 28 0.10 -26.91 -13.91
C SER A 28 0.04 -26.16 -12.57
N MET A 29 0.46 -26.90 -11.53
CA MET A 29 0.37 -26.61 -10.10
C MET A 29 1.18 -25.37 -9.66
N PRO A 30 0.83 -24.75 -8.51
CA PRO A 30 1.70 -23.82 -7.80
C PRO A 30 2.94 -24.52 -7.17
N PRO A 31 4.03 -23.78 -6.90
CA PRO A 31 5.34 -24.33 -6.52
C PRO A 31 5.37 -24.95 -5.11
N PRO A 32 6.25 -25.95 -4.86
CA PRO A 32 6.36 -26.60 -3.56
C PRO A 32 7.04 -25.68 -2.52
N MET A 33 6.55 -25.73 -1.28
CA MET A 33 7.17 -25.13 -0.11
C MET A 33 8.54 -25.78 0.19
N PRO A 34 9.49 -25.06 0.82
CA PRO A 34 10.81 -25.60 1.11
C PRO A 34 10.75 -26.70 2.19
N ALA A 35 11.31 -27.86 1.85
CA ALA A 35 11.53 -28.97 2.77
C ALA A 35 12.59 -28.59 3.82
N ALA A 36 12.23 -28.69 5.10
CA ALA A 36 13.18 -28.65 6.20
C ALA A 36 14.13 -29.85 6.10
N SER A 37 15.42 -29.58 5.93
CA SER A 37 16.46 -30.61 5.97
C SER A 37 16.83 -30.92 7.41
N GLY A 38 16.59 -32.16 7.82
CA GLY A 38 17.03 -32.72 9.09
C GLY A 38 16.97 -34.24 9.01
N ALA A 39 18.06 -34.87 8.56
CA ALA A 39 18.22 -36.31 8.56
C ALA A 39 18.71 -36.76 9.94
N ALA A 40 17.88 -37.50 10.68
CA ALA A 40 18.31 -38.43 11.71
C ALA A 40 17.22 -39.47 11.98
N GLY A 41 17.57 -40.75 11.82
CA GLY A 41 16.93 -41.87 12.51
C GLY A 41 15.60 -42.34 11.94
N GLY A 42 15.54 -43.60 11.50
CA GLY A 42 14.32 -44.22 11.02
C GLY A 42 13.27 -44.39 12.11
N ASP A 43 12.10 -43.84 11.85
CA ASP A 43 10.80 -44.34 12.31
C ASP A 43 9.91 -44.44 11.06
N PRO A 44 9.02 -45.44 10.95
CA PRO A 44 7.99 -45.41 9.92
C PRO A 44 7.20 -44.11 10.12
N ALA A 45 7.25 -43.21 9.13
CA ALA A 45 6.54 -41.96 9.18
C ALA A 45 5.06 -42.25 9.48
N LEU A 46 4.64 -42.02 10.72
CA LEU A 46 3.23 -42.00 11.06
C LEU A 46 2.58 -41.00 10.10
N PRO A 47 1.42 -41.34 9.50
CA PRO A 47 0.70 -40.35 8.71
C PRO A 47 0.45 -39.16 9.63
N THR A 48 1.05 -38.02 9.30
CA THR A 48 0.72 -36.74 9.95
C THR A 48 -0.80 -36.60 9.90
N PRO A 49 -1.48 -36.45 11.06
CA PRO A 49 -2.93 -36.39 11.07
C PRO A 49 -3.39 -35.22 10.21
N VAL A 50 -4.32 -35.48 9.30
CA VAL A 50 -5.01 -34.42 8.55
C VAL A 50 -5.73 -33.54 9.58
N PRO A 51 -5.43 -32.22 9.65
CA PRO A 51 -6.03 -31.35 10.64
C PRO A 51 -7.54 -31.34 10.49
N THR A 52 -8.23 -31.32 11.62
CA THR A 52 -9.67 -31.08 11.63
C THR A 52 -10.00 -29.68 11.10
N ARG A 53 -11.24 -29.46 10.68
CA ARG A 53 -11.69 -28.13 10.22
C ARG A 53 -11.45 -27.04 11.27
N ALA A 54 -11.68 -27.35 12.54
CA ALA A 54 -11.45 -26.41 13.64
C ALA A 54 -9.97 -26.03 13.76
N GLU A 55 -9.08 -27.04 13.75
CA GLU A 55 -7.63 -26.81 13.78
C GLU A 55 -7.14 -26.03 12.56
N ALA A 56 -7.66 -26.32 11.36
CA ALA A 56 -7.33 -25.59 10.15
C ALA A 56 -7.77 -24.11 10.23
N ILE A 57 -8.98 -23.84 10.74
CA ILE A 57 -9.48 -22.48 10.96
C ILE A 57 -8.59 -21.74 11.98
N ASP A 58 -8.24 -22.37 13.09
CA ASP A 58 -7.41 -21.72 14.12
C ASP A 58 -6.00 -21.39 13.60
N LEU A 59 -5.39 -22.27 12.80
CA LEU A 59 -4.12 -21.98 12.11
C LEU A 59 -4.26 -20.80 11.15
N LEU A 60 -5.36 -20.72 10.41
CA LEU A 60 -5.62 -19.62 9.49
C LEU A 60 -5.81 -18.29 10.22
N LYS A 61 -6.52 -18.26 11.35
CA LYS A 61 -6.67 -17.07 12.21
C LYS A 61 -5.32 -16.56 12.71
N GLN A 62 -4.49 -17.46 13.24
CA GLN A 62 -3.14 -17.11 13.71
C GLN A 62 -2.24 -16.52 12.62
N ALA A 63 -2.44 -16.95 11.37
CA ALA A 63 -1.72 -16.42 10.22
C ALA A 63 -2.29 -15.10 9.68
N CYS A 64 -3.45 -14.63 10.16
CA CYS A 64 -4.09 -13.41 9.67
C CYS A 64 -3.21 -12.15 9.82
N PRO A 65 -2.57 -11.85 10.97
CA PRO A 65 -1.80 -10.62 11.13
C PRO A 65 -0.73 -10.44 10.04
N ARG A 66 0.03 -11.50 9.74
CA ARG A 66 1.04 -11.49 8.67
C ARG A 66 0.44 -11.24 7.28
N ARG A 67 -0.76 -11.80 7.01
CA ARG A 67 -1.47 -11.56 5.73
C ARG A 67 -1.93 -10.10 5.64
N ALA A 68 -2.55 -9.58 6.69
CA ALA A 68 -3.04 -8.20 6.76
C ALA A 68 -1.89 -7.19 6.63
N GLU A 69 -0.80 -7.37 7.37
CA GLU A 69 0.40 -6.52 7.29
C GLU A 69 1.00 -6.50 5.88
N ARG A 70 1.10 -7.66 5.21
CA ARG A 70 1.59 -7.73 3.84
C ARG A 70 0.71 -6.94 2.87
N LEU A 71 -0.61 -7.00 3.04
CA LEU A 71 -1.55 -6.23 2.21
C LEU A 71 -1.45 -4.72 2.48
N LEU A 72 -1.38 -4.33 3.76
CA LEU A 72 -1.23 -2.92 4.15
C LEU A 72 0.11 -2.35 3.68
N ASN A 73 1.21 -3.11 3.74
CA ASN A 73 2.51 -2.70 3.21
C ASN A 73 2.47 -2.27 1.75
N MET A 74 1.60 -2.88 0.95
CA MET A 74 1.49 -2.55 -0.48
C MET A 74 0.53 -1.38 -0.74
N ALA A 75 -0.47 -1.18 0.12
CA ALA A 75 -1.62 -0.34 -0.21
C ALA A 75 -1.82 0.86 0.71
N ALA A 76 -1.47 0.74 1.99
CA ALA A 76 -1.58 1.78 2.99
C ALA A 76 -0.55 1.55 4.12
N PRO A 77 0.74 1.83 3.89
CA PRO A 77 1.79 1.60 4.88
C PRO A 77 1.53 2.33 6.21
N GLU A 78 1.02 3.56 6.14
CA GLU A 78 0.63 4.37 7.30
C GLU A 78 -0.41 3.66 8.18
N ALA A 79 -1.39 2.98 7.57
CA ALA A 79 -2.44 2.27 8.28
C ALA A 79 -1.94 0.98 8.95
N ARG A 80 -0.78 0.46 8.55
CA ARG A 80 -0.14 -0.69 9.22
C ARG A 80 0.38 -0.31 10.60
N ASP A 81 0.86 0.91 10.75
CA ASP A 81 1.49 1.37 12.00
C ASP A 81 0.45 1.75 13.06
N ASP A 82 -0.84 1.83 12.68
CA ASP A 82 -1.96 1.96 13.61
C ASP A 82 -2.23 0.60 14.31
N PRO A 83 -2.12 0.53 15.66
CA PRO A 83 -2.27 -0.72 16.41
C PRO A 83 -3.70 -1.30 16.36
N THR A 84 -4.69 -0.56 15.85
CA THR A 84 -6.09 -0.98 15.79
C THR A 84 -6.49 -1.58 14.45
N VAL A 85 -5.77 -1.26 13.36
CA VAL A 85 -6.15 -1.63 12.00
C VAL A 85 -5.96 -3.11 11.74
N VAL A 86 -4.76 -3.67 12.00
CA VAL A 86 -4.49 -5.10 11.79
C VAL A 86 -5.43 -6.00 12.63
N PRO A 87 -5.63 -5.74 13.94
CA PRO A 87 -6.63 -6.48 14.71
C PRO A 87 -8.07 -6.32 14.18
N GLY A 88 -8.42 -5.12 13.68
CA GLY A 88 -9.73 -4.87 13.06
C GLY A 88 -9.95 -5.70 11.80
N ILE A 89 -8.95 -5.76 10.92
CA ILE A 89 -8.96 -6.60 9.71
C ILE A 89 -9.11 -8.07 10.08
N CYS A 90 -8.33 -8.55 11.05
CA CYS A 90 -8.40 -9.95 11.44
C CYS A 90 -9.72 -10.32 12.11
N ARG A 91 -10.28 -9.46 12.96
CA ARG A 91 -11.62 -9.69 13.51
C ARG A 91 -12.69 -9.80 12.42
N CYS A 92 -12.61 -8.96 11.40
CA CYS A 92 -13.49 -9.04 10.23
C CYS A 92 -13.29 -10.34 9.44
N ALA A 93 -12.05 -10.71 9.17
CA ALA A 93 -11.72 -11.92 8.40
C ALA A 93 -12.12 -13.19 9.14
N ASP A 94 -11.87 -13.25 10.45
CA ASP A 94 -12.18 -14.38 11.30
C ASP A 94 -13.69 -14.61 11.38
N ALA A 95 -14.49 -13.54 11.56
CA ALA A 95 -15.95 -13.65 11.57
C ALA A 95 -16.51 -14.19 10.24
N ARG A 96 -15.90 -13.83 9.11
CA ARG A 96 -16.28 -14.33 7.78
C ARG A 96 -15.86 -15.78 7.58
N LEU A 97 -14.65 -16.14 8.01
CA LEU A 97 -14.14 -17.50 7.95
C LEU A 97 -14.95 -18.46 8.84
N GLU A 98 -15.34 -18.03 10.04
CA GLU A 98 -16.22 -18.79 10.94
C GLU A 98 -17.63 -18.98 10.37
N GLY A 99 -18.15 -17.96 9.68
CA GLY A 99 -19.43 -18.01 8.97
C GLY A 99 -19.42 -18.85 7.69
N SER A 100 -18.28 -19.42 7.30
CA SER A 100 -18.17 -20.22 6.09
C SER A 100 -18.99 -21.52 6.19
N PRO A 101 -19.65 -21.97 5.10
CA PRO A 101 -20.41 -23.21 5.09
C PRO A 101 -19.57 -24.41 5.54
N THR A 102 -20.18 -25.34 6.27
CA THR A 102 -19.52 -26.61 6.64
C THR A 102 -19.21 -27.49 5.42
N SER A 103 -19.84 -27.22 4.26
CA SER A 103 -19.57 -27.88 2.99
C SER A 103 -18.31 -27.39 2.28
N THR A 104 -17.67 -26.30 2.75
CA THR A 104 -16.40 -25.82 2.19
C THR A 104 -15.31 -26.84 2.47
N ALA A 105 -14.59 -27.26 1.41
CA ALA A 105 -13.55 -28.26 1.54
C ALA A 105 -12.35 -27.72 2.32
N LEU A 106 -11.62 -28.59 3.03
CA LEU A 106 -10.50 -28.17 3.89
C LEU A 106 -9.38 -27.48 3.11
N ASP A 107 -9.16 -27.91 1.88
CA ASP A 107 -8.18 -27.35 0.94
C ASP A 107 -8.61 -26.00 0.36
N GLU A 108 -9.89 -25.64 0.43
CA GLU A 108 -10.42 -24.33 0.01
C GLU A 108 -10.30 -23.27 1.11
N LEU A 109 -10.23 -23.67 2.38
CA LEU A 109 -10.17 -22.74 3.52
C LEU A 109 -9.01 -21.73 3.46
N PRO A 110 -7.79 -22.09 3.01
CA PRO A 110 -6.70 -21.11 2.88
C PRO A 110 -6.99 -20.02 1.86
N GLU A 111 -7.59 -20.37 0.72
CA GLU A 111 -7.99 -19.41 -0.30
C GLU A 111 -9.10 -18.51 0.22
N LEU A 112 -10.10 -19.09 0.91
CA LEU A 112 -11.18 -18.34 1.54
C LEU A 112 -10.63 -17.33 2.57
N ALA A 113 -9.75 -17.77 3.48
CA ALA A 113 -9.14 -16.91 4.49
C ALA A 113 -8.30 -15.78 3.87
N ALA A 114 -7.59 -16.06 2.78
CA ALA A 114 -6.86 -15.03 2.04
C ALA A 114 -7.81 -14.00 1.42
N ASN A 115 -8.90 -14.45 0.78
CA ASN A 115 -9.92 -13.59 0.19
C ASN A 115 -10.67 -12.75 1.24
N ASP A 116 -10.98 -13.31 2.40
CA ASP A 116 -11.63 -12.59 3.49
C ASP A 116 -10.69 -11.54 4.10
N THR A 117 -9.42 -11.88 4.34
CA THR A 117 -8.42 -10.91 4.82
C THR A 117 -8.29 -9.73 3.84
N LEU A 118 -8.28 -10.03 2.54
CA LEU A 118 -8.18 -9.06 1.46
C LEU A 118 -9.40 -8.13 1.40
N ALA A 119 -10.60 -8.70 1.45
CA ALA A 119 -11.84 -7.92 1.49
C ALA A 119 -11.90 -7.02 2.73
N CYS A 120 -11.48 -7.51 3.90
CA CYS A 120 -11.45 -6.73 5.13
C CYS A 120 -10.35 -5.65 5.14
N THR A 121 -9.32 -5.77 4.29
CA THR A 121 -8.26 -4.76 4.13
C THR A 121 -8.68 -3.61 3.19
N GLN A 122 -9.55 -3.90 2.21
CA GLN A 122 -9.96 -2.94 1.18
C GLN A 122 -10.36 -1.56 1.72
N PRO A 123 -11.22 -1.42 2.75
CA PRO A 123 -11.68 -0.11 3.22
C PRO A 123 -10.54 0.81 3.65
N TYR A 124 -9.52 0.26 4.30
CA TYR A 124 -8.35 1.01 4.76
C TYR A 124 -7.49 1.46 3.58
N ALA A 125 -7.27 0.56 2.62
CA ALA A 125 -6.53 0.87 1.40
C ALA A 125 -7.24 1.92 0.54
N THR A 126 -8.56 1.83 0.39
CA THR A 126 -9.34 2.78 -0.42
C THR A 126 -9.43 4.14 0.25
N ALA A 127 -9.60 4.22 1.57
CA ALA A 127 -9.67 5.49 2.29
C ALA A 127 -8.34 6.26 2.20
N ASN A 128 -7.21 5.59 2.42
CA ASN A 128 -5.90 6.22 2.29
C ASN A 128 -5.62 6.68 0.85
N ASN A 129 -5.88 5.82 -0.14
CA ASN A 129 -5.69 6.18 -1.54
C ASN A 129 -6.63 7.31 -1.98
N GLN A 130 -7.84 7.39 -1.43
CA GLN A 130 -8.75 8.51 -1.67
C GLN A 130 -8.16 9.81 -1.14
N ALA A 131 -7.64 9.82 0.10
CA ALA A 131 -7.01 11.00 0.69
C ALA A 131 -5.78 11.47 -0.13
N LEU A 132 -4.92 10.54 -0.53
CA LEU A 132 -3.76 10.83 -1.39
C LEU A 132 -4.17 11.35 -2.77
N THR A 133 -5.23 10.78 -3.35
CA THR A 133 -5.77 11.20 -4.65
C THR A 133 -6.31 12.62 -4.57
N ARG A 134 -7.07 12.95 -3.52
CA ARG A 134 -7.52 14.32 -3.25
C ARG A 134 -6.33 15.25 -3.10
N GLN A 135 -5.40 14.94 -2.21
CA GLN A 135 -4.23 15.80 -1.99
C GLN A 135 -3.44 16.05 -3.28
N ARG A 136 -3.27 15.03 -4.11
CA ARG A 136 -2.45 15.11 -5.33
C ARG A 136 -3.13 15.85 -6.46
N PHE A 137 -4.46 15.74 -6.59
CA PHE A 137 -5.19 16.26 -7.75
C PHE A 137 -6.15 17.39 -7.42
N ALA A 138 -6.37 17.75 -6.15
CA ALA A 138 -7.31 18.80 -5.73
C ALA A 138 -7.11 20.09 -6.52
N ASP A 139 -5.88 20.63 -6.56
CA ASP A 139 -5.60 21.89 -7.27
C ASP A 139 -5.97 21.80 -8.76
N HIS A 140 -5.65 20.69 -9.42
CA HIS A 140 -5.98 20.47 -10.83
C HIS A 140 -7.49 20.40 -11.03
N LEU A 141 -8.20 19.63 -10.21
CA LEU A 141 -9.65 19.44 -10.33
C LEU A 141 -10.41 20.74 -10.01
N LEU A 142 -9.96 21.50 -9.00
CA LEU A 142 -10.50 22.82 -8.66
C LEU A 142 -10.33 23.82 -9.81
N LEU A 143 -9.18 23.85 -10.48
CA LEU A 143 -8.96 24.68 -11.67
C LEU A 143 -9.86 24.29 -12.85
N GLN A 144 -10.30 23.04 -12.92
CA GLN A 144 -11.30 22.57 -13.88
C GLN A 144 -12.75 22.86 -13.44
N GLY A 145 -12.95 23.56 -12.31
CA GLY A 145 -14.27 23.92 -11.80
C GLY A 145 -15.06 22.76 -11.20
N TRP A 146 -14.36 21.78 -10.63
CA TRP A 146 -14.98 20.66 -9.91
C TRP A 146 -15.38 21.09 -8.50
N ASP A 147 -16.54 20.61 -8.04
CA ASP A 147 -16.97 20.79 -6.65
C ASP A 147 -16.42 19.69 -5.73
N GLU A 148 -16.57 19.90 -4.42
CA GLU A 148 -16.07 18.97 -3.38
C GLU A 148 -16.68 17.57 -3.52
N ARG A 149 -17.98 17.47 -3.80
CA ARG A 149 -18.66 16.18 -3.96
C ARG A 149 -18.11 15.41 -5.18
N GLN A 150 -17.90 16.09 -6.30
CA GLN A 150 -17.33 15.50 -7.51
C GLN A 150 -15.89 15.01 -7.27
N MET A 151 -15.08 15.80 -6.56
CA MET A 151 -13.73 15.40 -6.18
C MET A 151 -13.73 14.18 -5.26
N ASP A 152 -14.68 14.11 -4.33
CA ASP A 152 -14.84 13.01 -3.37
C ASP A 152 -15.17 11.70 -4.08
N ASP A 153 -16.18 11.74 -4.95
CA ASP A 153 -16.66 10.60 -5.74
C ASP A 153 -15.59 10.11 -6.71
N PHE A 154 -14.90 11.03 -7.39
CA PHE A 154 -13.81 10.70 -8.30
C PHE A 154 -12.61 10.10 -7.59
N SER A 155 -12.22 10.67 -6.45
CA SER A 155 -11.08 10.17 -5.67
C SER A 155 -11.36 8.78 -5.11
N ARG A 156 -12.61 8.49 -4.75
CA ARG A 156 -13.05 7.15 -4.34
C ARG A 156 -12.97 6.17 -5.52
N CYS A 157 -13.48 6.54 -6.69
CA CYS A 157 -13.39 5.71 -7.89
C CYS A 157 -11.94 5.37 -8.25
N LEU A 158 -11.05 6.37 -8.23
CA LEU A 158 -9.62 6.15 -8.49
C LEU A 158 -8.97 5.24 -7.43
N ALA A 159 -9.31 5.42 -6.16
CA ALA A 159 -8.78 4.61 -5.07
C ALA A 159 -9.21 3.14 -5.18
N GLU A 160 -10.48 2.88 -5.50
CA GLU A 160 -11.02 1.54 -5.71
C GLU A 160 -10.43 0.89 -6.97
N GLY A 161 -10.36 1.63 -8.08
CA GLY A 161 -9.74 1.14 -9.31
C GLY A 161 -8.25 0.86 -9.16
N HIS A 162 -7.54 1.66 -8.35
CA HIS A 162 -6.15 1.39 -8.00
C HIS A 162 -6.02 0.13 -7.14
N TRP A 163 -6.86 -0.05 -6.12
CA TRP A 163 -6.90 -1.26 -5.31
C TRP A 163 -7.14 -2.52 -6.17
N GLN A 164 -8.15 -2.49 -7.04
CA GLN A 164 -8.50 -3.59 -7.92
C GLN A 164 -7.43 -3.85 -9.00
N GLY A 165 -6.93 -2.82 -9.67
CA GLY A 165 -5.98 -2.98 -10.77
C GLY A 165 -4.55 -3.26 -10.30
N HIS A 166 -4.12 -2.68 -9.18
CA HIS A 166 -2.74 -2.75 -8.72
C HIS A 166 -2.55 -3.81 -7.65
N VAL A 167 -3.33 -3.77 -6.57
CA VAL A 167 -3.10 -4.67 -5.41
C VAL A 167 -3.60 -6.08 -5.73
N MET A 168 -4.82 -6.22 -6.26
CA MET A 168 -5.33 -7.55 -6.66
C MET A 168 -4.54 -8.14 -7.83
N GLY A 169 -4.19 -7.31 -8.83
CA GLY A 169 -3.42 -7.75 -9.99
C GLY A 169 -2.03 -8.29 -9.61
N LEU A 170 -1.34 -7.63 -8.67
CA LEU A 170 -0.06 -8.10 -8.13
C LEU A 170 -0.21 -9.42 -7.36
N LEU A 171 -1.25 -9.56 -6.56
CA LEU A 171 -1.52 -10.78 -5.79
C LEU A 171 -1.84 -11.98 -6.69
N GLN A 172 -2.55 -11.74 -7.80
CA GLN A 172 -2.94 -12.79 -8.75
C GLN A 172 -1.87 -13.10 -9.81
N GLY A 173 -0.70 -12.45 -9.75
CA GLY A 173 0.35 -12.60 -10.78
C GLY A 173 -0.09 -12.12 -12.17
N ARG A 174 -1.19 -11.37 -12.26
CA ARG A 174 -1.74 -10.81 -13.50
C ARG A 174 -1.50 -9.31 -13.49
N PRO A 175 -0.40 -8.82 -14.09
CA PRO A 175 -0.10 -7.39 -14.14
C PRO A 175 -0.98 -6.66 -15.16
N ASN A 176 -2.28 -6.99 -15.26
CA ASN A 176 -3.26 -6.21 -16.01
C ASN A 176 -3.52 -4.91 -15.25
N ARG A 177 -2.51 -4.03 -15.26
CA ARG A 177 -2.65 -2.65 -14.82
C ARG A 177 -3.61 -1.97 -15.78
N LEU A 178 -4.81 -1.65 -15.30
CA LEU A 178 -5.65 -0.64 -15.96
C LEU A 178 -4.76 0.57 -16.23
N LYS A 179 -4.71 1.01 -17.50
CA LYS A 179 -3.94 2.20 -17.86
C LYS A 179 -4.50 3.36 -17.03
N GLY A 180 -3.62 4.10 -16.33
CA GLY A 180 -4.06 5.21 -15.47
C GLY A 180 -4.90 6.25 -16.22
N SER A 181 -4.68 6.42 -17.52
CA SER A 181 -5.50 7.28 -18.39
C SER A 181 -6.91 6.76 -18.62
N VAL A 182 -7.08 5.43 -18.72
CA VAL A 182 -8.40 4.79 -18.86
C VAL A 182 -9.16 4.92 -17.55
N LEU A 183 -8.50 4.59 -16.43
CA LEU A 183 -9.12 4.72 -15.11
C LEU A 183 -9.51 6.18 -14.81
N TRP A 184 -8.67 7.15 -15.18
CA TRP A 184 -8.99 8.57 -15.10
C TRP A 184 -10.24 8.94 -15.91
N ALA A 185 -10.29 8.54 -17.18
CA ALA A 185 -11.40 8.85 -18.06
C ALA A 185 -12.72 8.22 -17.56
N ASP A 186 -12.68 6.97 -17.12
CA ASP A 186 -13.84 6.25 -16.60
C ASP A 186 -14.37 6.91 -15.32
N CYS A 187 -13.49 7.20 -14.37
CA CYS A 187 -13.88 7.86 -13.13
C CYS A 187 -14.38 9.29 -13.36
N ALA A 188 -13.78 10.04 -14.30
CA ALA A 188 -14.26 11.37 -14.65
C ALA A 188 -15.64 11.34 -15.33
N ALA A 189 -15.90 10.33 -16.17
CA ALA A 189 -17.21 10.12 -16.76
C ALA A 189 -18.28 9.78 -15.69
N GLN A 190 -17.94 8.96 -14.69
CA GLN A 190 -18.87 8.60 -13.59
C GLN A 190 -19.34 9.80 -12.78
N VAL A 191 -18.52 10.84 -12.64
CA VAL A 191 -18.89 12.08 -11.93
C VAL A 191 -19.43 13.18 -12.85
N GLY A 192 -19.77 12.85 -14.10
CA GLY A 192 -20.36 13.78 -15.06
C GLY A 192 -19.38 14.79 -15.66
N ARG A 193 -18.08 14.47 -15.66
CA ARG A 193 -16.99 15.31 -16.19
C ARG A 193 -16.19 14.59 -17.30
N PRO A 194 -16.84 14.01 -18.32
CA PRO A 194 -16.14 13.31 -19.40
C PRO A 194 -15.19 14.27 -20.14
N GLY A 195 -14.06 13.74 -20.61
CA GLY A 195 -13.07 14.53 -21.34
C GLY A 195 -12.17 15.42 -20.49
N THR A 196 -12.27 15.34 -19.16
CA THR A 196 -11.36 16.07 -18.26
C THR A 196 -9.91 15.69 -18.54
N PRO A 197 -9.03 16.68 -18.85
CA PRO A 197 -7.66 16.39 -19.19
C PRO A 197 -6.92 15.79 -17.99
N LEU A 198 -6.03 14.85 -18.29
CA LEU A 198 -5.08 14.34 -17.30
C LEU A 198 -4.23 15.51 -16.77
N PRO A 199 -3.88 15.50 -15.48
CA PRO A 199 -2.96 16.49 -14.94
C PRO A 199 -1.63 16.37 -15.68
N PRO A 200 -0.96 17.49 -15.98
CA PRO A 200 0.36 17.45 -16.58
C PRO A 200 1.27 16.57 -15.71
N ALA A 201 2.08 15.72 -16.36
CA ALA A 201 3.07 14.93 -15.64
C ALA A 201 3.88 15.91 -14.77
N ARG A 202 3.86 15.69 -13.44
CA ARG A 202 4.66 16.51 -12.53
C ARG A 202 6.07 16.55 -13.11
N PRO A 203 6.66 17.73 -13.37
CA PRO A 203 8.04 17.78 -13.80
C PRO A 203 8.84 16.95 -12.80
N ALA A 204 9.66 16.01 -13.29
CA ALA A 204 10.51 15.20 -12.44
C ALA A 204 11.14 16.13 -11.43
N ALA A 205 10.91 15.90 -10.14
CA ALA A 205 11.37 16.78 -9.06
C ALA A 205 12.79 17.17 -9.42
N ALA A 206 13.02 18.47 -9.65
CA ALA A 206 14.33 18.96 -10.04
C ALA A 206 15.32 18.34 -9.07
N ALA A 207 16.35 17.67 -9.61
CA ALA A 207 17.38 17.03 -8.80
C ALA A 207 17.74 17.99 -7.66
N PRO A 208 17.84 17.49 -6.40
CA PRO A 208 18.09 18.35 -5.25
C PRO A 208 19.23 19.31 -5.63
N ALA A 209 18.95 20.61 -5.50
CA ALA A 209 19.92 21.63 -5.85
C ALA A 209 21.27 21.24 -5.24
N PRO A 210 22.39 21.32 -5.99
CA PRO A 210 23.69 20.92 -5.49
C PRO A 210 23.90 21.59 -4.13
N ALA A 211 24.24 20.78 -3.13
CA ALA A 211 24.47 21.25 -1.77
C ALA A 211 25.38 22.48 -1.83
N VAL A 212 24.83 23.63 -1.46
CA VAL A 212 25.63 24.85 -1.32
C VAL A 212 26.70 24.51 -0.29
N PRO A 213 28.00 24.59 -0.63
CA PRO A 213 29.05 24.30 0.34
C PRO A 213 28.82 25.20 1.56
N ALA A 214 28.72 24.55 2.72
CA ALA A 214 28.51 25.24 3.99
C ALA A 214 29.57 26.33 4.14
N VAL A 215 29.14 27.59 4.13
CA VAL A 215 29.99 28.70 4.53
C VAL A 215 30.41 28.42 5.98
N PRO A 216 31.72 28.36 6.30
CA PRO A 216 32.16 28.10 7.66
C PRO A 216 31.56 29.16 8.58
N ALA A 217 30.84 28.70 9.60
CA ALA A 217 30.23 29.55 10.60
C ALA A 217 31.33 30.41 11.24
N VAL A 218 31.22 31.74 11.10
CA VAL A 218 32.01 32.69 11.87
C VAL A 218 31.65 32.45 13.34
N GLN A 219 32.60 31.92 14.12
CA GLN A 219 32.46 31.77 15.56
C GLN A 219 32.22 33.15 16.17
N MET A 220 31.01 33.41 16.63
CA MET A 220 30.75 34.57 17.46
C MET A 220 31.38 34.36 18.84
N PRO A 221 32.08 35.36 19.40
CA PRO A 221 32.68 35.26 20.72
C PRO A 221 31.60 35.04 21.78
N THR A 222 31.86 34.09 22.67
CA THR A 222 31.00 33.72 23.80
C THR A 222 30.85 34.91 24.74
N PRO A 223 29.63 35.30 25.15
CA PRO A 223 29.44 36.38 26.11
C PRO A 223 29.95 35.96 27.50
N PRO A 224 30.54 36.90 28.29
CA PRO A 224 31.04 36.60 29.62
C PRO A 224 29.90 36.22 30.57
N THR A 225 30.13 35.17 31.35
CA THR A 225 29.23 34.69 32.40
C THR A 225 29.12 35.73 33.51
N LEU A 226 27.93 36.31 33.68
CA LEU A 226 27.60 37.17 34.83
C LEU A 226 27.54 36.32 36.10
N ALA A 227 28.45 36.59 37.04
CA ALA A 227 28.45 36.01 38.37
C ALA A 227 27.15 36.37 39.11
N SER A 228 26.50 35.37 39.69
CA SER A 228 25.29 35.57 40.51
C SER A 228 25.64 36.26 41.83
N PRO A 229 24.80 37.20 42.32
CA PRO A 229 25.05 37.87 43.60
C PRO A 229 24.83 36.93 44.79
N PRO A 230 25.52 37.16 45.92
CA PRO A 230 25.41 36.33 47.11
C PRO A 230 24.04 36.46 47.78
N SER A 231 23.46 35.32 48.16
CA SER A 231 22.23 35.23 48.91
C SER A 231 22.39 35.80 50.33
N SER A 232 21.49 36.70 50.72
CA SER A 232 21.47 37.28 52.07
C SER A 232 21.03 36.26 53.13
N PRO A 233 21.57 36.31 54.36
CA PRO A 233 21.21 35.40 55.44
C PRO A 233 19.81 35.69 55.97
N ARG A 234 19.03 34.60 56.13
CA ARG A 234 17.69 34.57 56.71
C ARG A 234 17.80 34.83 58.21
N SER A 235 17.15 35.89 58.69
CA SER A 235 17.05 36.17 60.13
C SER A 235 16.04 35.22 60.76
N ASP A 236 16.51 34.40 61.68
CA ASP A 236 15.68 33.65 62.63
C ASP A 236 14.98 34.62 63.58
N ALA A 237 13.68 34.41 63.80
CA ALA A 237 12.94 35.00 64.91
C ALA A 237 12.32 33.86 65.72
N PRO A 238 12.48 33.83 67.06
CA PRO A 238 11.93 32.78 67.89
C PRO A 238 10.50 33.10 68.35
N SER A 239 9.69 32.04 68.37
CA SER A 239 8.66 31.64 69.34
C SER A 239 7.73 32.68 69.98
N ARG A 240 6.42 32.39 69.91
CA ARG A 240 5.62 31.93 71.05
C ARG A 240 4.50 31.02 70.59
#